data_AF-A0A499VHV8-F1
#
_entry.id   AF-A0A499VHV8-F1
#
_cell.length_a   1.000
_cell.length_b   1.000
_cell.length_c   1.000
_cell.angle_alpha   90.00
_cell.angle_beta   90.00
_cell.angle_gamma   90.00
#
_symmetry.space_group_name_H-M   'P 1'
#
loop_
_entity.id
_entity.type
_entity.pdbx_description
1 polymer ?
#
loop_
_entity_poly.entity_id
_entity_poly.type
_entity_poly.pdbx_seq_one_letter_code
_entity_poly.pdbx_strand_id
1 'polypeptide(L)'
;MGAVAKVVAQYPSAFWRDTGLAGAAFSRLGPLQEIHDMSGPGGRPAALFGFAHAGAVGPDFEEALTAQLAQCFGPAAATPDILHVRNWSTER
;
A
#
# COMPACT_ATOMS: atom_id res chain seq x y z
N MET A 1 -6.40 7.10 20.54
CA MET A 1 -6.41 6.53 19.18
C MET A 1 -5.19 5.63 19.00
N GLY A 2 -5.27 4.55 18.23
CA GLY A 2 -4.11 3.66 18.01
C GLY A 2 -2.97 4.34 17.25
N ALA A 3 -1.75 3.82 17.39
CA ALA A 3 -0.55 4.32 16.70
C ALA A 3 -0.46 3.77 15.27
N VAL A 4 -1.39 4.17 14.40
CA VAL A 4 -1.49 3.64 13.03
C VAL A 4 -1.41 4.74 11.97
N ALA A 5 -0.78 4.41 10.85
CA ALA A 5 -0.85 5.16 9.61
C ALA A 5 -1.57 4.33 8.55
N LYS A 6 -2.53 4.94 7.86
CA LYS A 6 -3.20 4.35 6.71
C LYS A 6 -2.41 4.68 5.45
N VAL A 7 -2.17 3.67 4.63
CA VAL A 7 -1.47 3.78 3.36
C VAL A 7 -2.39 3.37 2.23
N VAL A 8 -2.47 4.18 1.18
CA VAL A 8 -3.18 3.83 -0.07
C VAL A 8 -2.29 4.18 -1.26
N ALA A 9 -1.92 3.19 -2.04
CA ALA A 9 -1.15 3.34 -3.28
C ALA A 9 -2.09 3.16 -4.48
N GLN A 10 -2.25 4.20 -5.28
CA GLN A 10 -3.09 4.19 -6.50
C GLN A 10 -2.24 3.95 -7.74
N TYR A 11 -2.81 3.25 -8.72
CA TYR A 11 -2.13 2.89 -9.97
C TYR A 11 -3.03 3.12 -11.19
N PRO A 12 -2.46 3.19 -12.41
CA PRO A 12 -3.23 3.36 -13.65
C PRO A 12 -4.20 2.19 -13.93
N SER A 13 -3.83 0.98 -13.49
CA SER A 13 -4.60 -0.26 -13.62
C SER A 13 -4.32 -1.21 -12.46
N ALA A 14 -5.23 -2.16 -12.22
CA ALA A 14 -5.06 -3.21 -11.23
C ALA A 14 -4.22 -4.37 -11.79
N PHE A 15 -2.98 -4.07 -12.22
CA PHE A 15 -2.09 -5.00 -12.94
C PHE A 15 -1.84 -6.33 -12.21
N TRP A 16 -1.94 -6.34 -10.87
CA TRP A 16 -1.84 -7.57 -10.08
C TRP A 16 -2.96 -8.57 -10.43
N ARG A 17 -4.14 -8.09 -10.85
CA ARG A 17 -5.24 -8.96 -11.30
C ARG A 17 -4.94 -9.61 -12.64
N ASP A 18 -4.25 -8.90 -13.53
CA ASP A 18 -3.83 -9.42 -14.84
C ASP A 18 -2.82 -10.58 -14.70
N THR A 19 -2.12 -10.64 -13.56
CA THR A 19 -1.22 -11.74 -13.19
C THR A 19 -1.87 -12.79 -12.27
N GLY A 20 -3.19 -12.71 -12.07
CA GLY A 20 -3.96 -13.68 -11.28
C GLY A 20 -3.91 -13.46 -9.76
N LEU A 21 -3.35 -12.35 -9.29
CA LEU A 21 -3.32 -12.02 -7.87
C LEU A 21 -4.59 -11.30 -7.43
N ALA A 22 -5.06 -11.62 -6.23
CA ALA A 22 -6.24 -11.00 -5.63
C ALA A 22 -6.00 -9.57 -5.11
N GLY A 23 -4.76 -9.07 -5.15
CA GLY A 23 -4.36 -7.82 -4.50
C GLY A 23 -4.32 -7.92 -2.97
N ALA A 24 -4.23 -9.13 -2.42
CA ALA A 24 -4.12 -9.37 -0.98
C ALA A 24 -2.77 -10.03 -0.64
N ALA A 25 -2.12 -9.57 0.43
CA ALA A 25 -0.86 -10.15 0.90
C ALA A 25 -0.68 -10.00 2.42
N PHE A 26 0.01 -10.95 3.03
CA PHE A 26 0.59 -10.84 4.37
C PHE A 26 2.10 -10.79 4.24
N SER A 27 2.73 -9.77 4.82
CA SER A 27 4.19 -9.61 4.78
C SER A 27 4.77 -9.41 6.17
N ARG A 28 5.94 -10.01 6.40
CA ARG A 28 6.79 -9.73 7.57
C ARG A 28 7.99 -8.84 7.23
N LEU A 29 8.07 -8.40 5.97
CA LEU A 29 9.13 -7.55 5.44
C LEU A 29 8.51 -6.24 4.96
N GLY A 30 9.02 -5.11 5.42
CA GLY A 30 8.53 -3.79 5.04
C GLY A 30 7.43 -3.24 5.96
N PRO A 31 6.88 -2.06 5.62
CA PRO A 31 6.03 -1.31 6.55
C PRO A 31 4.62 -1.86 6.76
N LEU A 32 4.05 -2.57 5.77
CA LEU A 32 2.68 -3.09 5.83
C LEU A 32 2.66 -4.57 6.22
N GLN A 33 1.91 -4.93 7.26
CA GLN A 33 1.75 -6.36 7.60
C GLN A 33 0.66 -7.02 6.76
N GLU A 34 -0.41 -6.29 6.48
CA GLU A 34 -1.55 -6.72 5.69
C GLU A 34 -1.77 -5.72 4.56
N ILE A 35 -1.95 -6.25 3.35
CA ILE A 35 -2.22 -5.47 2.15
C ILE A 35 -3.49 -6.03 1.50
N HIS A 36 -4.36 -5.14 1.05
CA HIS A 36 -5.62 -5.48 0.42
C HIS A 36 -5.88 -4.64 -0.82
N ASP A 37 -6.60 -5.23 -1.77
CA ASP A 37 -7.15 -4.54 -2.93
C ASP A 37 -8.26 -3.59 -2.45
N MET A 38 -8.09 -2.30 -2.74
CA MET A 38 -9.06 -1.23 -2.49
C MET A 38 -9.53 -0.62 -3.80
N SER A 39 -9.46 -1.37 -4.90
CA SER A 39 -9.89 -0.88 -6.20
C SER A 39 -11.39 -0.63 -6.23
N GLY A 40 -11.80 0.47 -6.86
CA GLY A 40 -13.21 0.80 -7.02
C GLY A 40 -13.97 -0.13 -7.99
N PRO A 41 -15.28 0.10 -8.20
CA PRO A 41 -16.08 -0.67 -9.14
C PRO A 41 -15.43 -0.74 -10.53
N GLY A 42 -15.37 -1.95 -11.10
CA GLY A 42 -14.68 -2.19 -12.38
C GLY A 42 -13.15 -2.09 -12.29
N GLY A 43 -12.57 -2.10 -11.08
CA GLY A 43 -11.13 -2.01 -10.87
C GLY A 43 -10.56 -0.58 -10.97
N ARG A 44 -11.42 0.45 -10.86
CA ARG A 44 -11.03 1.86 -11.01
C ARG A 44 -11.60 2.74 -9.87
N PRO A 45 -10.78 3.58 -9.21
CA PRO A 45 -9.31 3.60 -9.31
C PRO A 45 -8.74 2.24 -8.88
N ALA A 46 -7.58 1.87 -9.41
CA ALA A 46 -6.87 0.69 -8.95
C ALA A 46 -6.04 1.09 -7.74
N ALA A 47 -6.22 0.40 -6.61
CA ALA A 47 -5.54 0.77 -5.38
C ALA A 47 -5.20 -0.43 -4.50
N LEU A 48 -4.03 -0.37 -3.87
CA LEU A 48 -3.64 -1.24 -2.77
C LEU A 48 -3.62 -0.43 -1.47
N PHE A 49 -4.08 -1.06 -0.40
CA PHE A 49 -4.20 -0.42 0.91
C PHE A 49 -3.62 -1.32 2.01
N GLY A 50 -3.06 -0.69 3.04
CA GLY A 50 -2.70 -1.35 4.29
C GLY A 50 -2.52 -0.37 5.43
N PHE A 51 -2.18 -0.90 6.59
CA PHE A 51 -1.78 -0.12 7.76
C PHE A 51 -0.31 -0.34 8.09
N ALA A 52 0.35 0.74 8.48
CA ALA A 52 1.67 0.71 9.11
C ALA A 52 1.57 1.20 10.56
N HIS A 53 2.56 0.85 11.38
CA HIS A 53 2.72 1.50 12.67
C HIS A 53 3.08 2.98 12.46
N ALA A 54 2.44 3.90 13.18
CA ALA A 54 2.65 5.35 13.00
C ALA A 54 4.11 5.76 13.17
N GLY A 55 4.83 5.14 14.12
CA GLY A 55 6.25 5.40 14.36
C GLY A 55 7.20 4.90 13.26
N ALA A 56 6.71 4.10 12.30
CA ALA A 56 7.51 3.69 11.14
C ALA A 56 7.52 4.77 10.03
N VAL A 57 6.61 5.76 10.09
CA VAL A 57 6.55 6.84 9.11
C VAL A 57 7.69 7.82 9.37
N GLY A 58 8.67 7.81 8.47
CA GLY A 58 9.88 8.62 8.50
C GLY A 58 10.47 8.80 7.10
N PRO A 59 11.70 9.34 6.97
CA PRO A 59 12.31 9.68 5.68
C PRO A 59 12.32 8.55 4.65
N ASP A 60 12.60 7.32 5.08
CA ASP A 60 12.76 6.17 4.16
C ASP A 60 11.47 5.34 3.99
N PHE A 61 10.35 5.81 4.54
CA PHE A 61 9.10 5.04 4.59
C PHE A 61 8.54 4.75 3.19
N GLU A 62 8.54 5.73 2.30
CA GLU A 62 7.98 5.57 0.95
C GLU A 62 8.83 4.63 0.08
N GLU A 63 10.17 4.68 0.22
CA GLU A 63 11.07 3.75 -0.46
C GLU A 63 10.87 2.32 0.05
N ALA A 64 10.85 2.13 1.38
CA ALA A 64 10.61 0.82 1.98
C ALA A 64 9.22 0.26 1.60
N LEU A 65 8.21 1.12 1.52
CA LEU A 65 6.87 0.76 1.11
C LEU A 65 6.81 0.33 -0.36
N THR A 66 7.33 1.15 -1.28
CA THR A 66 7.27 0.84 -2.72
C THR A 66 8.10 -0.39 -3.06
N ALA A 67 9.26 -0.59 -2.40
CA ALA A 67 10.03 -1.82 -2.49
C ALA A 67 9.24 -3.04 -2.01
N GLN A 68 8.53 -2.93 -0.88
CA GLN A 68 7.66 -3.99 -0.38
C GLN A 68 6.54 -4.32 -1.37
N LEU A 69 5.85 -3.30 -1.89
CA LEU A 69 4.78 -3.50 -2.88
C LEU A 69 5.31 -4.19 -4.14
N ALA A 70 6.51 -3.81 -4.60
CA ALA A 70 7.17 -4.44 -5.74
C ALA A 70 7.50 -5.92 -5.49
N GLN A 71 7.94 -6.27 -4.28
CA GLN A 71 8.19 -7.66 -3.90
C GLN A 71 6.90 -8.49 -3.85
N CYS A 72 5.79 -7.90 -3.40
CA CYS A 72 4.51 -8.62 -3.28
C CYS A 72 3.76 -8.74 -4.61
N PHE A 73 3.75 -7.70 -5.45
CA PHE A 73 2.86 -7.61 -6.62
C PHE A 73 3.60 -7.43 -7.95
N GLY A 74 4.94 -7.38 -7.93
CA GLY A 74 5.79 -7.24 -9.10
C GLY A 74 6.26 -5.79 -9.35
N PRO A 75 7.22 -5.58 -10.27
CA PRO A 75 7.94 -4.31 -10.41
C PRO A 75 7.07 -3.06 -10.65
N ALA A 76 5.92 -3.21 -11.31
CA ALA A 76 4.98 -2.10 -11.55
C ALA A 76 4.43 -1.50 -10.24
N ALA A 77 4.43 -2.27 -9.15
CA ALA A 77 3.96 -1.80 -7.85
C ALA A 77 4.92 -0.80 -7.17
N ALA A 78 6.17 -0.70 -7.65
CA ALA A 78 7.16 0.25 -7.16
C ALA A 78 6.81 1.71 -7.51
N THR A 79 5.93 1.93 -8.49
CA THR A 79 5.64 3.25 -9.05
C THR A 79 4.14 3.56 -8.98
N PRO A 80 3.59 3.83 -7.77
CA PRO A 80 2.22 4.33 -7.66
C PRO A 80 2.09 5.73 -8.27
N ASP A 81 0.97 6.01 -8.94
CA ASP A 81 0.65 7.36 -9.44
C ASP A 81 0.44 8.33 -8.27
N ILE A 82 -0.20 7.83 -7.21
CA ILE A 82 -0.49 8.59 -6.00
C ILE A 82 -0.26 7.68 -4.80
N LEU A 83 0.53 8.17 -3.85
CA LEU A 83 0.71 7.53 -2.56
C LEU A 83 0.11 8.41 -1.46
N HIS A 84 -0.93 7.90 -0.79
CA HIS A 84 -1.52 8.55 0.37
C HIS A 84 -1.01 7.87 1.64
N VAL A 85 -0.34 8.65 2.51
CA VAL A 85 0.03 8.21 3.85
C VAL A 85 -0.63 9.15 4.85
N ARG A 86 -1.57 8.62 5.64
CA ARG A 86 -2.27 9.38 6.69
C ARG A 86 -1.95 8.80 8.05
N ASN A 87 -1.18 9.54 8.85
CA ASN A 87 -0.95 9.20 10.24
C ASN A 87 -2.15 9.61 11.11
N TRP A 88 -2.85 8.62 11.68
CA TRP A 88 -4.02 8.84 12.53
C TRP A 88 -3.65 9.05 14.01
N SER A 89 -2.39 8.83 14.40
CA SER A 89 -1.96 9.03 15.79
C SER A 89 -1.89 10.50 16.19
N THR A 90 -1.89 11.41 15.22
CA THR A 90 -1.78 12.86 15.41
C THR A 90 -3.08 13.61 15.07
N GLU A 91 -4.13 12.90 14.67
CA GLU A 91 -5.43 13.51 14.45
C GLU A 91 -6.13 13.80 15.78
N ARG A 92 -6.81 14.94 15.84
CA ARG A 92 -7.49 15.46 17.02
C ARG A 92 -8.95 15.72 16.69
#